data_AF-A0A8T4V4U2-F1
#
_entry.id   AF-A0A8T4V4U2-F1
#
_cell.length_a   1.000
_cell.length_b   1.000
_cell.length_c   1.000
_cell.angle_alpha   90.00
_cell.angle_beta   90.00
_cell.angle_gamma   90.00
#
_symmetry.space_group_name_H-M   'P 1'
#
loop_
_entity.id
_entity.type
_entity.pdbx_description
1 polymer ?
#
loop_
_entity_poly.entity_id
_entity_poly.type
_entity_poly.pdbx_seq_one_letter_code
_entity_poly.pdbx_strand_id
1 'polypeptide(L)'
;MKMLNLYYYKQRQDYTCGPVCLQMVFRYFGKFILRKKLIYLCRTTKKYGTSHAALIGAVKSLGFFTYIHKNCNLKHLQHYINLNLPIIINYIEPSDNFGHYSVVIGFDKEDIILNDPWNGYKFRIDKDFFIKRWHNTHGSNKWMLVVSNEKLYSN
;
A
#
# COMPACT_ATOMS: atom_id res chain seq x y z
N MET A 1 -0.46 -19.68 -7.19
CA MET A 1 -0.97 -18.49 -6.46
C MET A 1 0.07 -18.09 -5.42
N LYS A 2 0.54 -16.84 -5.44
CA LYS A 2 1.47 -16.34 -4.40
C LYS A 2 0.76 -15.28 -3.57
N MET A 3 0.87 -15.41 -2.25
CA MET A 3 0.27 -14.50 -1.29
C MET A 3 1.14 -14.40 -0.05
N LEU A 4 1.41 -13.17 0.39
CA LEU A 4 2.14 -12.85 1.60
C LEU A 4 1.21 -12.95 2.81
N ASN A 5 1.75 -13.42 3.93
CA ASN A 5 1.00 -13.47 5.18
C ASN A 5 1.21 -12.20 6.01
N LEU A 6 0.31 -11.23 5.87
CA LEU A 6 0.33 -9.98 6.61
C LEU A 6 -0.78 -9.94 7.65
N TYR A 7 -0.44 -9.45 8.85
CA TYR A 7 -1.43 -9.05 9.84
C TYR A 7 -2.32 -7.94 9.27
N TYR A 8 -3.63 -8.12 9.41
CA TYR A 8 -4.61 -7.14 8.98
C TYR A 8 -4.88 -6.10 10.06
N TYR A 9 -4.95 -4.83 9.66
CA TYR A 9 -5.42 -3.74 10.50
C TYR A 9 -6.50 -2.96 9.76
N LYS A 10 -7.66 -2.79 10.40
CA LYS A 10 -8.73 -1.92 9.91
C LYS A 10 -8.48 -0.46 10.31
N GLN A 11 -8.76 0.47 9.40
CA GLN A 11 -8.74 1.90 9.75
C GLN A 11 -9.93 2.25 10.64
N ARG A 12 -9.70 3.14 11.63
CA ARG A 12 -10.78 3.65 12.50
C ARG A 12 -11.32 4.99 12.03
N GLN A 13 -10.55 5.69 11.20
CA GLN A 13 -10.89 6.97 10.62
C GLN A 13 -10.74 6.86 9.11
N ASP A 14 -11.71 7.41 8.38
CA ASP A 14 -11.78 7.50 6.91
C ASP A 14 -10.50 8.07 6.27
N TYR A 15 -9.79 8.95 6.95
CA TYR A 15 -8.56 9.59 6.45
C TYR A 15 -7.24 8.87 6.81
N THR A 16 -7.27 7.66 7.39
CA THR A 16 -6.06 6.99 7.94
C THR A 16 -5.55 5.78 7.14
N CYS A 17 -6.02 5.58 5.91
CA CYS A 17 -5.62 4.45 5.04
C CYS A 17 -4.10 4.32 4.89
N GLY A 18 -3.38 5.40 4.58
CA GLY A 18 -1.91 5.40 4.44
C GLY A 18 -1.15 4.90 5.68
N PRO A 19 -1.33 5.52 6.86
CA PRO A 19 -0.73 5.04 8.12
C PRO A 19 -1.09 3.59 8.46
N VAL A 20 -2.30 3.14 8.16
CA VAL A 20 -2.73 1.76 8.43
C VAL A 20 -2.06 0.77 7.47
N CYS A 21 -1.88 1.13 6.20
CA CYS A 21 -1.06 0.36 5.26
C CYS A 21 0.38 0.21 5.75
N LEU A 22 1.00 1.31 6.22
CA LEU A 22 2.32 1.23 6.85
C LEU A 22 2.33 0.34 8.08
N GLN A 23 1.29 0.40 8.91
CA GLN A 23 1.18 -0.44 10.09
C GLN A 23 1.22 -1.94 9.73
N MET A 24 0.49 -2.34 8.69
CA MET A 24 0.50 -3.72 8.18
C MET A 24 1.87 -4.10 7.62
N VAL A 25 2.48 -3.23 6.83
CA VAL A 25 3.79 -3.46 6.21
C VAL A 25 4.91 -3.55 7.25
N PHE A 26 4.95 -2.69 8.27
CA PHE A 26 5.96 -2.81 9.32
C PHE A 26 5.77 -4.06 10.16
N ARG A 27 4.51 -4.44 10.45
CA ARG A 27 4.22 -5.65 11.20
C ARG A 27 4.69 -6.91 10.48
N TYR A 28 4.64 -6.91 9.14
CA TYR A 28 5.20 -7.96 8.28
C TYR A 28 6.71 -8.13 8.49
N PHE A 29 7.45 -7.02 8.55
CA PHE A 29 8.89 -7.03 8.86
C PHE A 29 9.20 -7.18 10.37
N GLY A 30 8.25 -7.67 11.16
CA GLY A 30 8.44 -7.89 12.61
C GLY A 30 8.52 -6.62 13.46
N LYS A 31 8.22 -5.44 12.91
CA LYS A 31 8.24 -4.17 13.66
C LYS A 31 6.82 -3.76 14.05
N PHE A 32 6.55 -3.78 15.36
CA PHE A 32 5.30 -3.24 15.89
C PHE A 32 5.41 -1.73 16.07
N ILE A 33 4.61 -0.98 15.31
CA ILE A 33 4.56 0.49 15.42
C ILE A 33 3.11 0.91 15.67
N LEU A 34 2.92 1.72 16.71
CA LEU A 34 1.61 2.23 17.09
C LEU A 34 1.05 3.13 15.98
N ARG A 35 -0.23 2.93 15.66
CA ARG A 35 -0.95 3.74 14.67
C ARG A 35 -0.85 5.24 14.93
N LYS A 36 -0.95 5.67 16.20
CA LYS A 36 -0.82 7.08 16.58
C LYS A 36 0.54 7.67 16.16
N LYS A 37 1.62 6.89 16.30
CA LYS A 37 2.96 7.28 15.84
C LYS A 37 3.01 7.38 14.32
N LEU A 38 2.40 6.44 13.61
CA LEU A 38 2.36 6.46 12.14
C LEU A 38 1.53 7.63 11.59
N ILE A 39 0.38 7.94 12.19
CA ILE A 39 -0.44 9.12 11.84
C ILE A 39 0.39 10.40 11.99
N TYR A 40 1.14 10.52 13.09
CA TYR A 40 2.03 11.66 13.33
C TYR A 40 3.15 11.74 12.29
N LEU A 41 3.89 10.65 12.06
CA LEU A 41 5.00 10.62 11.08
C LEU A 41 4.53 10.90 9.64
N CYS A 42 3.37 10.36 9.27
CA CYS A 42 2.74 10.60 7.97
C CYS A 42 2.08 11.98 7.84
N ARG A 43 2.07 12.80 8.91
CA ARG A 43 1.40 14.10 8.95
C ARG A 43 -0.04 14.02 8.46
N THR A 44 -0.73 12.93 8.81
CA THR A 44 -2.06 12.62 8.31
C THR A 44 -3.09 13.57 8.92
N THR A 45 -3.96 14.14 8.10
CA THR A 45 -5.01 15.06 8.55
C THR A 45 -6.39 14.63 8.06
N LYS A 46 -7.45 15.04 8.75
CA LYS A 46 -8.84 14.79 8.30
C LYS A 46 -9.13 15.41 6.93
N LYS A 47 -8.57 16.58 6.65
CA LYS A 47 -8.86 17.34 5.42
C LYS A 47 -8.17 16.77 4.18
N TYR A 48 -6.93 16.27 4.32
CA TYR A 48 -6.10 15.90 3.19
C TYR A 48 -5.67 14.43 3.17
N GLY A 49 -5.99 13.67 4.22
CA GLY A 49 -5.46 12.32 4.38
C GLY A 49 -3.94 12.34 4.50
N THR A 50 -3.28 11.51 3.68
CA THR A 50 -1.82 11.33 3.68
C THR A 50 -1.25 11.49 2.27
N SER A 51 -0.28 12.38 2.08
CA SER A 51 0.41 12.52 0.79
C SER A 51 1.44 11.41 0.57
N HIS A 52 1.75 11.10 -0.69
CA HIS A 52 2.83 10.16 -1.03
C HIS A 52 4.15 10.54 -0.34
N ALA A 53 4.52 11.83 -0.40
CA ALA A 53 5.78 12.32 0.17
C ALA A 53 5.86 12.08 1.68
N ALA A 54 4.77 12.33 2.41
CA ALA A 54 4.73 12.10 3.85
C ALA A 54 4.75 10.60 4.20
N LEU A 55 4.06 9.77 3.41
CA LEU A 55 4.10 8.31 3.54
C LEU A 55 5.53 7.77 3.35
N ILE A 56 6.22 8.22 2.29
CA ILE A 56 7.62 7.86 1.99
C ILE A 56 8.55 8.35 3.10
N GLY A 57 8.37 9.60 3.56
CA GLY A 57 9.15 10.19 4.64
C GLY A 57 9.03 9.40 5.93
N ALA A 58 7.82 8.95 6.29
CA ALA A 58 7.59 8.11 7.45
C ALA A 58 8.37 6.79 7.36
N VAL A 59 8.34 6.11 6.19
CA VAL A 59 9.11 4.87 5.96
C VAL A 59 10.61 5.09 6.16
N LYS A 60 11.17 6.13 5.53
CA LYS A 60 12.60 6.44 5.64
C LYS A 60 13.00 6.80 7.06
N SER A 61 12.19 7.57 7.77
CA SER A 61 12.45 7.97 9.18
C SER A 61 12.52 6.79 10.15
N LEU A 62 11.97 5.64 9.75
CA LEU A 62 11.97 4.40 10.53
C LEU A 62 13.07 3.42 10.09
N GLY A 63 13.98 3.85 9.20
CA GLY A 63 15.14 3.07 8.77
C GLY A 63 14.87 2.06 7.65
N PHE A 64 13.70 2.14 7.00
CA PHE A 64 13.35 1.25 5.89
C PHE A 64 13.66 1.87 4.53
N PHE A 65 13.87 1.01 3.54
CA PHE A 65 14.08 1.40 2.15
C PHE A 65 12.75 1.54 1.42
N THR A 66 12.69 2.51 0.50
CA THR A 66 11.51 2.81 -0.32
C THR A 66 11.87 2.74 -1.79
N TYR A 67 11.10 1.98 -2.57
CA TYR A 67 11.20 1.94 -4.03
C TYR A 67 9.89 2.41 -4.61
N ILE A 68 9.94 3.54 -5.32
CA ILE A 68 8.76 4.24 -5.81
C ILE A 68 8.68 4.03 -7.30
N HIS A 69 7.53 3.57 -7.76
CA HIS A 69 7.28 3.38 -9.18
C HIS A 69 6.01 4.11 -9.60
N LYS A 70 6.01 4.60 -10.84
CA LYS A 70 4.89 5.28 -11.50
C LYS A 70 4.65 4.59 -12.84
N ASN A 71 3.45 4.72 -13.39
CA ASN A 71 3.08 4.12 -14.68
C ASN A 71 3.33 2.60 -14.73
N CYS A 72 3.15 1.92 -13.60
CA CYS A 72 3.38 0.49 -13.48
C CYS A 72 2.36 -0.34 -14.25
N ASN A 73 2.62 -1.63 -14.35
CA ASN A 73 1.69 -2.63 -14.84
C ASN A 73 1.66 -3.82 -13.85
N LEU A 74 0.80 -4.81 -14.10
CA LEU A 74 0.66 -5.96 -13.22
C LEU A 74 1.96 -6.78 -13.06
N LYS A 75 2.85 -6.79 -14.08
CA LYS A 75 4.13 -7.50 -13.97
C LYS A 75 5.02 -6.90 -12.87
N HIS A 76 4.94 -5.59 -12.63
CA HIS A 76 5.65 -4.95 -11.52
C HIS A 76 5.13 -5.44 -10.17
N LEU A 77 3.80 -5.54 -10.01
CA LEU A 77 3.21 -6.11 -8.79
C LEU A 77 3.66 -7.55 -8.58
N GLN A 78 3.59 -8.36 -9.63
CA GLN A 78 4.00 -9.76 -9.58
C GLN A 78 5.48 -9.91 -9.20
N HIS A 79 6.37 -9.10 -9.76
CA HIS A 79 7.79 -9.11 -9.46
C HIS A 79 8.05 -8.91 -7.96
N TYR A 80 7.51 -7.84 -7.36
CA TYR A 80 7.78 -7.52 -5.96
C TYR A 80 7.08 -8.48 -4.97
N ILE A 81 5.88 -8.94 -5.28
CA ILE A 81 5.24 -10.02 -4.50
C ILE A 81 6.08 -11.29 -4.58
N ASN A 82 6.67 -11.62 -5.75
CA ASN A 82 7.58 -12.75 -5.91
C ASN A 82 8.88 -12.60 -5.10
N LEU A 83 9.31 -11.38 -4.79
CA LEU A 83 10.41 -11.10 -3.86
C LEU A 83 9.99 -11.07 -2.38
N ASN A 84 8.76 -11.47 -2.06
CA ASN A 84 8.19 -11.41 -0.70
C ASN A 84 8.09 -9.99 -0.12
N LEU A 85 7.95 -8.98 -0.99
CA LEU A 85 7.84 -7.58 -0.57
C LEU A 85 6.39 -7.09 -0.73
N PRO A 86 5.74 -6.63 0.35
CA PRO A 86 4.41 -6.07 0.26
C PRO A 86 4.45 -4.71 -0.44
N ILE A 87 3.38 -4.41 -1.18
CA ILE A 87 3.31 -3.24 -2.04
C ILE A 87 2.17 -2.36 -1.58
N ILE A 88 2.45 -1.10 -1.28
CA ILE A 88 1.42 -0.10 -1.04
C ILE A 88 1.07 0.55 -2.38
N ILE A 89 -0.21 0.52 -2.73
CA ILE A 89 -0.73 1.13 -3.95
C ILE A 89 -1.61 2.32 -3.59
N ASN A 90 -1.81 3.22 -4.56
CA ASN A 90 -2.82 4.26 -4.49
C ASN A 90 -3.77 4.13 -5.68
N TYR A 91 -5.06 3.95 -5.40
CA TYR A 91 -6.08 3.68 -6.41
C TYR A 91 -7.41 4.35 -6.02
N ILE A 92 -8.35 4.42 -6.97
CA ILE A 92 -9.72 4.87 -6.72
C ILE A 92 -10.51 3.74 -6.07
N GLU A 93 -10.91 3.95 -4.82
CA GLU A 93 -11.70 3.00 -4.03
C GLU A 93 -13.08 2.76 -4.68
N PRO A 94 -13.48 1.48 -4.93
CA PRO A 94 -14.70 1.19 -5.69
C PRO A 94 -16.00 1.73 -5.11
N SER A 95 -16.10 1.85 -3.79
CA SER A 95 -17.36 2.20 -3.12
C SER A 95 -17.66 3.71 -3.09
N ASP A 96 -16.65 4.55 -2.90
CA ASP A 96 -16.82 6.01 -2.74
C ASP A 96 -16.15 6.84 -3.87
N ASN A 97 -15.38 6.19 -4.74
CA ASN A 97 -14.60 6.78 -5.83
C ASN A 97 -13.57 7.84 -5.38
N PHE A 98 -13.05 7.73 -4.17
CA PHE A 98 -11.96 8.57 -3.68
C PHE A 98 -10.59 7.87 -3.76
N GLY A 99 -9.52 8.67 -3.75
CA GLY A 99 -8.16 8.16 -3.71
C GLY A 99 -7.88 7.45 -2.39
N HIS A 100 -7.39 6.21 -2.45
CA HIS A 100 -7.23 5.34 -1.31
C HIS A 100 -5.90 4.59 -1.35
N TYR A 101 -5.36 4.25 -0.18
CA TYR A 101 -4.18 3.39 -0.07
C TYR A 101 -4.58 2.00 0.39
N SER A 102 -3.96 1.00 -0.23
CA SER A 102 -4.16 -0.40 0.12
C SER A 102 -2.84 -1.17 0.00
N VAL A 103 -2.75 -2.35 0.62
CA VAL A 103 -1.56 -3.20 0.55
C VAL A 103 -1.85 -4.40 -0.34
N VAL A 104 -1.18 -4.49 -1.49
CA VAL A 104 -1.17 -5.71 -2.29
C VAL A 104 -0.38 -6.76 -1.54
N ILE A 105 -1.01 -7.90 -1.28
CA ILE A 105 -0.41 -9.05 -0.61
C ILE A 105 -0.35 -10.27 -1.51
N GLY A 106 -1.03 -10.28 -2.66
CA GLY A 106 -1.01 -11.43 -3.54
C GLY A 106 -1.75 -11.19 -4.84
N PHE A 107 -1.74 -12.22 -5.68
CA PHE A 107 -2.50 -12.26 -6.92
C PHE A 107 -2.75 -13.72 -7.31
N ASP A 108 -3.81 -13.95 -8.06
CA ASP A 108 -4.03 -15.21 -8.77
C ASP A 108 -4.23 -14.96 -10.27
N LYS A 109 -5.01 -15.80 -10.95
CA LYS A 109 -5.24 -15.69 -12.38
C LYS A 109 -6.14 -14.49 -12.72
N GLU A 110 -7.16 -14.24 -11.91
CA GLU A 110 -8.19 -13.22 -12.19
C GLU A 110 -8.03 -12.00 -11.28
N ASP A 111 -7.64 -12.21 -10.03
CA ASP A 111 -7.68 -11.17 -9.00
C ASP A 111 -6.31 -10.67 -8.55
N ILE A 112 -6.30 -9.43 -8.05
CA ILE A 112 -5.32 -8.92 -7.10
C ILE A 112 -5.91 -9.05 -5.69
N ILE A 113 -5.08 -9.49 -4.75
CA ILE A 113 -5.48 -9.70 -3.36
C ILE A 113 -4.87 -8.60 -2.49
N LEU A 114 -5.71 -7.85 -1.82
CA LEU A 114 -5.38 -6.69 -1.00
C LEU A 114 -5.68 -6.96 0.48
N ASN A 115 -4.83 -6.45 1.36
CA ASN A 115 -5.26 -6.09 2.70
C ASN A 115 -5.67 -4.63 2.67
N ASP A 116 -6.98 -4.41 2.63
CA ASP A 116 -7.56 -3.11 2.41
C ASP A 116 -8.08 -2.49 3.72
N PRO A 117 -7.59 -1.31 4.12
CA PRO A 117 -8.05 -0.65 5.34
C PRO A 117 -9.56 -0.37 5.38
N TRP A 118 -10.20 -0.24 4.21
CA TRP A 118 -11.63 -0.01 4.01
C TRP A 118 -12.40 -1.32 3.77
N ASN A 119 -11.98 -2.09 2.75
CA ASN A 119 -12.71 -3.28 2.29
C ASN A 119 -12.45 -4.57 3.08
N GLY A 120 -11.36 -4.65 3.86
CA GLY A 120 -11.11 -5.81 4.71
C GLY A 120 -9.85 -6.61 4.41
N TYR A 121 -9.72 -7.71 5.15
CA TYR A 121 -8.65 -8.70 4.98
C TYR A 121 -8.85 -9.51 3.69
N LYS A 122 -7.79 -9.68 2.90
CA LYS A 122 -7.82 -10.45 1.64
C LYS A 122 -8.95 -10.02 0.69
N PHE A 123 -9.22 -8.72 0.63
CA PHE A 123 -10.11 -8.15 -0.36
C PHE A 123 -9.62 -8.48 -1.76
N ARG A 124 -10.50 -9.02 -2.60
CA ARG A 124 -10.20 -9.44 -3.98
C ARG A 124 -10.77 -8.44 -4.95
N ILE A 125 -9.96 -8.04 -5.91
CA ILE A 125 -10.36 -7.13 -6.97
C ILE A 125 -9.90 -7.68 -8.32
N ASP A 126 -10.83 -7.77 -9.26
CA ASP A 126 -10.54 -8.15 -10.65
C ASP A 126 -9.43 -7.25 -11.22
N LYS A 127 -8.50 -7.86 -11.95
CA LYS A 127 -7.32 -7.17 -12.48
C LYS A 127 -7.67 -6.04 -13.44
N ASP A 128 -8.62 -6.25 -14.34
CA ASP A 128 -8.96 -5.26 -15.36
C ASP A 128 -9.71 -4.09 -14.71
N PHE A 129 -10.59 -4.40 -13.76
CA PHE A 129 -11.27 -3.41 -12.94
C PHE A 129 -10.29 -2.59 -12.10
N PHE A 130 -9.30 -3.24 -11.47
CA PHE A 130 -8.25 -2.57 -10.74
C PHE A 130 -7.41 -1.65 -11.63
N ILE A 131 -6.96 -2.11 -12.80
CA ILE A 131 -6.13 -1.31 -13.71
C ILE A 131 -6.82 0.00 -14.09
N LYS A 132 -8.14 -0.05 -14.35
CA LYS A 132 -8.94 1.14 -14.67
C LYS A 132 -9.01 2.14 -13.52
N ARG A 133 -8.85 1.66 -12.27
CA ARG A 133 -8.90 2.46 -11.04
C ARG A 133 -7.55 2.78 -10.44
N TRP A 134 -6.45 2.26 -11.01
CA TRP A 134 -5.11 2.42 -10.44
C TRP A 134 -4.51 3.79 -10.76
N HIS A 135 -5.17 4.83 -10.24
CA HIS A 135 -4.78 6.22 -10.34
C HIS A 135 -5.44 7.02 -9.21
N ASN A 136 -5.17 8.32 -9.12
CA ASN A 136 -5.98 9.25 -8.33
C ASN A 136 -6.23 10.56 -9.09
N THR A 137 -7.05 11.43 -8.51
CA THR A 137 -7.41 12.75 -9.08
C THR A 137 -6.31 13.80 -8.97
N HIS A 138 -5.17 13.48 -8.36
CA HIS A 138 -4.05 14.39 -8.08
C HIS A 138 -2.76 13.98 -8.83
N GLY A 139 -2.89 13.36 -10.00
CA GLY A 139 -1.75 13.02 -10.87
C GLY A 139 -0.97 11.76 -10.45
N SER A 140 -1.52 10.92 -9.58
CA SER A 140 -1.03 9.56 -9.37
C SER A 140 -1.53 8.67 -10.50
N ASN A 141 -0.63 8.10 -11.28
CA ASN A 141 -0.98 7.11 -12.31
C ASN A 141 -0.16 5.84 -12.09
N LYS A 142 -0.87 4.73 -11.83
CA LYS A 142 -0.32 3.40 -11.55
C LYS A 142 0.89 3.46 -10.61
N TRP A 143 0.68 4.15 -9.49
CA TRP A 143 1.69 4.41 -8.47
C TRP A 143 1.74 3.27 -7.47
N MET A 144 2.96 2.88 -7.12
CA MET A 144 3.22 1.95 -6.03
C MET A 144 4.46 2.34 -5.24
N LEU A 145 4.42 2.02 -3.95
CA LEU A 145 5.53 2.07 -3.02
C LEU A 145 5.81 0.67 -2.52
N VAL A 146 7.02 0.19 -2.79
CA VAL A 146 7.57 -1.02 -2.19
C VAL A 146 8.41 -0.61 -0.99
N VAL A 147 8.19 -1.27 0.13
CA VAL A 147 8.96 -1.09 1.36
C VAL A 147 9.81 -2.32 1.57
N SER A 148 11.08 -2.12 1.93
CA SER A 148 12.01 -3.21 2.26
C SER A 148 12.78 -2.90 3.53
N ASN A 149 13.04 -3.93 4.34
CA ASN A 149 13.94 -3.87 5.50
C ASN A 149 15.43 -3.93 5.10
N GLU A 150 15.71 -4.26 3.85
CA GLU A 150 17.06 -4.41 3.29
C GLU A 150 17.17 -3.67 1.95
N LYS A 151 18.39 -3.29 1.57
CA LYS A 151 18.63 -2.65 0.30
C LYS A 151 18.53 -3.68 -0.82
N LEU A 152 17.60 -3.48 -1.75
CA LEU A 152 17.54 -4.22 -3.01
C LEU A 152 18.69 -3.78 -3.91
N TYR A 153 19.50 -4.75 -4.30
CA TYR A 153 20.48 -4.60 -5.37
C TYR A 153 19.80 -4.96 -6.68
N SER A 154 19.84 -4.03 -7.64
CA SER A 154 19.55 -4.35 -9.03
C SER A 154 20.74 -5.14 -9.59
N ASN A 155 20.50 -6.40 -9.96
CA ASN A 155 21.42 -7.14 -10.84
C ASN A 155 21.45 -6.49 -12.22
#